data_AF-A0A4Q3VW07-F1
#
_entry.id   AF-A0A4Q3VW07-F1
#
_cell.length_a   1.000
_cell.length_b   1.000
_cell.length_c   1.000
_cell.angle_alpha   90.00
_cell.angle_beta   90.00
_cell.angle_gamma   90.00
#
_symmetry.space_group_name_H-M   'P 1'
#
loop_
_entity.id
_entity.type
_entity.pdbx_description
1 polymer ?
#
loop_
_entity_poly.entity_id
_entity_poly.type
_entity_poly.pdbx_seq_one_letter_code
_entity_poly.pdbx_strand_id
1 'polypeptide(L)'
;MKTIDEDLLNKIKTALVKSGFPLEMEVAKILEKLGWDRSIGTQYLDFETSQIRESDIIANKIIDGVEVNIIIECKKSTEKQLILYQPERSPFINKVYQSEDWFKFFPKIEFEKPYMEVEFRAQFFRLPLFQNSFTYSSNIIFTKGNQVEQNNTPFFTSLNGVLKRSIIEWSKSNQKTRSIFLYVVIYDGYLLKLTQD
;
A
#
# COMPACT_ATOMS: atom_id res chain seq x y z
N MET A 1 36.67 15.67 -14.52
CA MET A 1 35.62 15.43 -13.51
C MET A 1 35.81 16.43 -12.38
N LYS A 2 34.78 17.23 -12.03
CA LYS A 2 34.86 18.06 -10.81
C LYS A 2 34.76 17.14 -9.61
N THR A 3 35.71 17.24 -8.68
CA THR A 3 35.63 16.59 -7.37
C THR A 3 34.48 17.21 -6.59
N ILE A 4 33.58 16.37 -6.07
CA ILE A 4 32.52 16.81 -5.15
C ILE A 4 33.21 17.15 -3.83
N ASP A 5 32.95 18.35 -3.32
CA ASP A 5 33.37 18.78 -1.98
C ASP A 5 32.88 17.78 -0.92
N GLU A 6 33.74 17.38 0.01
CA GLU A 6 33.43 16.38 1.04
C GLU A 6 32.29 16.84 1.96
N ASP A 7 32.19 18.14 2.25
CA ASP A 7 31.09 18.69 3.05
C ASP A 7 29.74 18.54 2.32
N LEU A 8 29.72 18.83 1.01
CA LEU A 8 28.54 18.63 0.17
C LEU A 8 28.14 17.15 0.11
N LEU A 9 29.12 16.25 -0.06
CA LEU A 9 28.86 14.81 -0.08
C LEU A 9 28.23 14.33 1.23
N ASN A 10 28.72 14.81 2.38
CA ASN A 10 28.19 14.46 3.69
C ASN A 10 26.77 15.00 3.90
N LYS A 11 26.48 16.22 3.42
CA LYS A 11 25.13 16.79 3.42
C LYS A 11 24.17 15.96 2.58
N ILE A 12 24.58 15.55 1.38
CA ILE A 12 23.77 14.68 0.49
C ILE A 12 23.49 13.34 1.16
N LYS A 13 24.52 12.66 1.69
CA LYS A 13 24.35 11.39 2.38
C LYS A 13 23.39 11.50 3.57
N THR A 14 23.54 12.55 4.36
CA THR A 14 22.67 12.81 5.52
C THR A 14 21.22 13.04 5.09
N ALA A 15 21.00 13.81 4.01
CA ALA A 15 19.67 14.06 3.46
C ALA A 15 19.02 12.77 2.93
N LEU A 16 19.77 11.95 2.19
CA LEU A 16 19.30 10.66 1.66
C LEU A 16 18.95 9.67 2.78
N VAL A 17 19.79 9.59 3.81
CA VAL A 17 19.51 8.71 4.97
C VAL A 17 18.27 9.17 5.72
N LYS A 18 17.98 10.47 5.77
CA LYS A 18 16.79 11.01 6.45
C LYS A 18 15.51 10.88 5.61
N SER A 19 15.60 10.70 4.31
CA SER A 19 14.43 10.56 3.44
C SER A 19 13.89 9.12 3.41
N GLY A 20 12.78 8.92 2.69
CA GLY A 20 12.25 7.58 2.37
C GLY A 20 13.02 6.85 1.26
N PHE A 21 13.94 7.53 0.59
CA PHE A 21 14.62 7.05 -0.62
C PHE A 21 15.34 5.70 -0.45
N PRO A 22 16.06 5.42 0.65
CA PRO A 22 16.67 4.10 0.85
C PRO A 22 15.63 2.97 0.86
N LEU A 23 14.49 3.17 1.54
CA LEU A 23 13.38 2.21 1.57
C LEU A 23 12.79 2.03 0.17
N GLU A 24 12.62 3.12 -0.59
CA GLU A 24 12.13 3.06 -1.97
C GLU A 24 13.04 2.19 -2.85
N MET A 25 14.37 2.34 -2.72
CA MET A 25 15.34 1.52 -3.46
C MET A 25 15.29 0.05 -3.07
N GLU A 26 15.10 -0.26 -1.78
CA GLU A 26 15.00 -1.65 -1.29
C GLU A 26 13.75 -2.34 -1.83
N VAL A 27 12.59 -1.69 -1.71
CA VAL A 27 11.32 -2.20 -2.22
C VAL A 27 11.39 -2.39 -3.73
N ALA A 28 11.95 -1.43 -4.46
CA ALA A 28 12.14 -1.51 -5.89
C ALA A 28 13.00 -2.70 -6.33
N LYS A 29 14.08 -2.99 -5.60
CA LYS A 29 14.93 -4.18 -5.86
C LYS A 29 14.18 -5.49 -5.61
N ILE A 30 13.34 -5.55 -4.58
CA ILE A 30 12.50 -6.74 -4.29
C ILE A 30 11.53 -6.99 -5.45
N LEU A 31 10.84 -5.95 -5.91
CA LEU A 31 9.90 -6.04 -7.04
C LEU A 31 10.59 -6.49 -8.32
N GLU A 32 11.75 -5.90 -8.64
CA GLU A 32 12.56 -6.27 -9.79
C GLU A 32 12.98 -7.75 -9.73
N LYS A 33 13.47 -8.22 -8.57
CA LYS A 33 13.83 -9.64 -8.36
C LYS A 33 12.63 -10.58 -8.53
N LEU A 34 11.42 -10.13 -8.23
CA LEU A 34 10.17 -10.87 -8.40
C LEU A 34 9.57 -10.74 -9.82
N GLY A 35 10.28 -10.09 -10.74
CA GLY A 35 9.88 -9.95 -12.14
C GLY A 35 8.72 -8.99 -12.36
N TRP A 36 8.66 -7.92 -11.56
CA TRP A 36 7.75 -6.79 -11.80
C TRP A 36 8.45 -5.74 -12.66
N ASP A 37 7.73 -5.18 -13.63
CA ASP A 37 8.13 -3.92 -14.24
C ASP A 37 7.88 -2.79 -13.23
N ARG A 38 8.79 -1.83 -13.12
CA ARG A 38 8.71 -0.81 -12.06
C ARG A 38 9.30 0.54 -12.45
N SER A 39 8.68 1.59 -11.95
CA SER A 39 9.14 2.98 -12.02
C SER A 39 9.22 3.58 -10.61
N ILE A 40 10.23 4.42 -10.37
CA ILE A 40 10.45 5.11 -9.08
C ILE A 40 10.37 6.61 -9.32
N GLY A 41 9.78 7.37 -8.39
CA GLY A 41 9.75 8.84 -8.45
C GLY A 41 8.94 9.36 -9.64
N THR A 42 7.83 8.68 -9.97
CA THR A 42 7.06 9.02 -11.17
C THR A 42 6.13 10.20 -10.88
N GLN A 43 6.24 11.25 -11.71
CA GLN A 43 5.42 12.45 -11.56
C GLN A 43 4.01 12.27 -12.15
N TYR A 44 3.05 13.01 -11.58
CA TYR A 44 1.67 13.03 -12.03
C TYR A 44 0.97 14.34 -11.70
N LEU A 45 -0.01 14.70 -12.51
CA LEU A 45 -0.89 15.84 -12.24
C LEU A 45 -2.04 15.37 -11.34
N ASP A 46 -2.09 15.87 -10.10
CA ASP A 46 -3.23 15.65 -9.20
C ASP A 46 -4.44 16.39 -9.79
N PHE A 47 -5.45 15.64 -10.23
CA PHE A 47 -6.62 16.21 -10.91
C PHE A 47 -7.50 17.07 -9.99
N GLU A 48 -7.39 16.94 -8.66
CA GLU A 48 -8.15 17.78 -7.74
C GLU A 48 -7.46 19.13 -7.48
N THR A 49 -6.13 19.11 -7.32
CA THR A 49 -5.38 20.32 -6.95
C THR A 49 -4.67 20.98 -8.12
N SER A 50 -4.63 20.32 -9.28
CA SER A 50 -3.82 20.70 -10.45
C SER A 50 -2.32 20.87 -10.14
N GLN A 51 -1.81 20.22 -9.10
CA GLN A 51 -0.39 20.25 -8.73
C GLN A 51 0.33 19.02 -9.26
N ILE A 52 1.60 19.20 -9.64
CA ILE A 52 2.49 18.08 -9.92
C ILE A 52 2.87 17.43 -8.59
N ARG A 53 2.60 16.14 -8.48
CA ARG A 53 3.01 15.28 -7.36
C ARG A 53 3.94 14.19 -7.87
N GLU A 54 4.69 13.62 -6.96
CA GLU A 54 5.53 12.45 -7.20
C GLU A 54 4.90 11.24 -6.51
N SER A 55 5.03 10.07 -7.13
CA SER A 55 4.70 8.78 -6.53
C SER A 55 6.00 8.01 -6.32
N ASP A 56 6.11 7.38 -5.15
CA ASP A 56 7.36 6.75 -4.74
C ASP A 56 7.69 5.58 -5.66
N ILE A 57 6.82 4.56 -5.76
CA ILE A 57 7.01 3.41 -6.67
C ILE A 57 5.70 3.01 -7.32
N ILE A 58 5.77 2.70 -8.61
CA ILE A 58 4.71 2.02 -9.36
C ILE A 58 5.31 0.74 -9.92
N ALA A 59 4.58 -0.36 -9.80
CA ALA A 59 4.98 -1.63 -10.38
C ALA A 59 3.79 -2.32 -11.05
N ASN A 60 4.05 -3.01 -12.16
CA ASN A 60 3.03 -3.74 -12.90
C ASN A 60 3.54 -5.12 -13.32
N LYS A 61 2.62 -6.08 -13.38
CA LYS A 61 2.87 -7.44 -13.84
C LYS A 61 1.60 -8.07 -14.37
N ILE A 62 1.68 -8.76 -15.50
CA ILE A 62 0.56 -9.56 -16.01
C ILE A 62 0.61 -10.94 -15.36
N ILE A 63 -0.48 -11.35 -14.72
CA ILE A 63 -0.65 -12.66 -14.07
C ILE A 63 -1.92 -13.28 -14.62
N ASP A 64 -1.80 -14.40 -15.33
CA ASP A 64 -2.93 -15.14 -15.94
C ASP A 64 -3.89 -14.26 -16.77
N GLY A 65 -3.32 -13.33 -17.54
CA GLY A 65 -4.09 -12.39 -18.39
C GLY A 65 -4.72 -11.22 -17.65
N VAL A 66 -4.48 -11.09 -16.35
CA VAL A 66 -4.88 -9.93 -15.52
C VAL A 66 -3.67 -9.04 -15.30
N GLU A 67 -3.79 -7.77 -15.60
CA GLU A 67 -2.77 -6.77 -15.29
C GLU A 67 -2.86 -6.38 -13.81
N VAL A 68 -1.86 -6.72 -13.02
CA VAL A 68 -1.79 -6.32 -11.61
C VAL A 68 -0.87 -5.13 -11.50
N ASN A 69 -1.40 -4.03 -10.99
CA ASN A 69 -0.70 -2.79 -10.74
C ASN A 69 -0.58 -2.59 -9.23
N ILE A 70 0.64 -2.37 -8.74
CA ILE A 70 0.93 -2.03 -7.35
C ILE A 70 1.43 -0.60 -7.32
N ILE A 71 0.77 0.24 -6.52
CA ILE A 71 1.19 1.61 -6.26
C ILE A 71 1.64 1.67 -4.81
N ILE A 72 2.90 2.03 -4.60
CA ILE A 72 3.55 1.97 -3.30
C ILE A 72 3.99 3.36 -2.89
N GLU A 73 3.63 3.73 -1.66
CA GLU A 73 4.17 4.88 -0.95
C GLU A 73 5.11 4.38 0.17
N CYS A 74 6.31 4.93 0.25
CA CYS A 74 7.31 4.66 1.26
C CYS A 74 7.34 5.79 2.30
N LYS A 75 7.37 5.43 3.58
CA LYS A 75 7.39 6.38 4.69
C LYS A 75 8.41 5.95 5.73
N LYS A 76 9.30 6.87 6.09
CA LYS A 76 10.19 6.68 7.22
C LYS A 76 9.46 6.97 8.52
N SER A 77 9.50 6.02 9.45
CA SER A 77 8.74 6.01 10.70
C SER A 77 9.61 6.28 11.94
N THR A 78 10.88 6.63 11.77
CA THR A 78 11.83 6.83 12.90
C THR A 78 11.34 7.81 13.95
N GLU A 79 10.61 8.86 13.56
CA GLU A 79 9.98 9.80 14.50
C GLU A 79 8.48 9.56 14.68
N LYS A 80 7.85 8.77 13.81
CA LYS A 80 6.41 8.57 13.78
C LYS A 80 6.05 7.10 13.77
N GLN A 81 5.78 6.52 14.93
CA GLN A 81 5.46 5.10 15.01
C GLN A 81 4.01 4.86 14.59
N LEU A 82 3.80 3.74 13.90
CA LEU A 82 2.48 3.21 13.61
C LEU A 82 2.12 2.25 14.74
N ILE A 83 1.08 2.57 15.50
CA ILE A 83 0.53 1.68 16.52
C ILE A 83 -0.77 1.10 15.99
N LEU A 84 -0.80 -0.23 15.90
CA LEU A 84 -1.99 -0.99 15.51
C LEU A 84 -2.65 -1.55 16.77
N TYR A 85 -3.93 -1.23 16.94
CA TYR A 85 -4.74 -1.70 18.05
C TYR A 85 -5.84 -2.64 17.56
N GLN A 86 -5.88 -3.82 18.17
CA GLN A 86 -6.95 -4.80 18.01
C GLN A 86 -7.71 -4.94 19.33
N PRO A 87 -9.02 -4.64 19.38
CA PRO A 87 -9.83 -4.98 20.55
C PRO A 87 -9.98 -6.50 20.68
N GLU A 88 -9.98 -6.99 21.92
CA GLU A 88 -10.03 -8.41 22.36
C GLU A 88 -11.04 -9.28 21.59
N ARG A 89 -12.16 -8.66 21.18
CA ARG A 89 -13.13 -9.24 20.25
C ARG A 89 -13.38 -8.24 19.15
N SER A 90 -12.85 -8.51 17.98
CA SER A 90 -13.33 -7.86 16.77
C SER A 90 -14.47 -8.70 16.19
N PRO A 91 -15.76 -8.31 16.36
CA PRO A 91 -16.83 -8.91 15.58
C PRO A 91 -16.62 -8.72 14.08
N PHE A 92 -15.67 -7.87 13.66
CA PHE A 92 -15.34 -7.63 12.26
C PHE A 92 -14.78 -8.87 11.57
N ILE A 93 -13.84 -9.60 12.18
CA ILE A 93 -13.31 -10.84 11.56
C ILE A 93 -14.43 -11.88 11.45
N ASN A 94 -15.16 -12.13 12.52
CA ASN A 94 -16.29 -13.09 12.46
C ASN A 94 -17.41 -12.64 11.51
N LYS A 95 -17.66 -11.34 11.33
CA LYS A 95 -18.61 -10.82 10.33
C LYS A 95 -18.08 -10.91 8.90
N VAL A 96 -16.82 -10.58 8.64
CA VAL A 96 -16.22 -10.64 7.29
C VAL A 96 -16.14 -12.07 6.77
N TYR A 97 -15.83 -13.03 7.62
CA TYR A 97 -15.78 -14.45 7.25
C TYR A 97 -17.18 -15.05 7.03
N GLN A 98 -18.24 -14.43 7.57
CA GLN A 98 -19.61 -14.95 7.50
C GLN A 98 -20.55 -14.13 6.61
N SER A 99 -20.22 -12.89 6.25
CA SER A 99 -21.14 -12.00 5.55
C SER A 99 -20.88 -11.93 4.06
N GLU A 100 -21.93 -12.18 3.29
CA GLU A 100 -22.02 -11.91 1.85
C GLU A 100 -21.79 -10.42 1.51
N ASP A 101 -21.81 -9.55 2.52
CA ASP A 101 -21.67 -8.10 2.39
C ASP A 101 -20.30 -7.67 1.87
N TRP A 102 -19.24 -8.47 2.07
CA TRP A 102 -17.91 -8.10 1.56
C TRP A 102 -17.86 -8.09 0.04
N PHE A 103 -18.58 -9.01 -0.61
CA PHE A 103 -18.69 -9.06 -2.06
C PHE A 103 -19.52 -7.90 -2.64
N LYS A 104 -20.27 -7.15 -1.82
CA LYS A 104 -20.95 -5.92 -2.28
C LYS A 104 -19.95 -4.82 -2.67
N PHE A 105 -18.73 -4.88 -2.14
CA PHE A 105 -17.66 -3.93 -2.46
C PHE A 105 -16.77 -4.40 -3.62
N PHE A 106 -16.94 -5.65 -4.06
CA PHE A 106 -16.30 -6.13 -5.29
C PHE A 106 -17.18 -5.81 -6.48
N PRO A 107 -16.59 -5.58 -7.67
CA PRO A 107 -17.37 -5.55 -8.90
C PRO A 107 -18.23 -6.81 -8.96
N LYS A 108 -19.52 -6.66 -9.22
CA LYS A 108 -20.45 -7.80 -9.30
C LYS A 108 -19.92 -8.75 -10.37
N ILE A 109 -19.43 -9.91 -9.96
CA ILE A 109 -18.95 -10.94 -10.87
C ILE A 109 -20.18 -11.73 -11.30
N GLU A 110 -20.54 -11.65 -12.58
CA GLU A 110 -21.55 -12.52 -13.16
C GLU A 110 -20.91 -13.89 -13.39
N PHE A 111 -21.37 -14.89 -12.65
CA PHE A 111 -20.96 -16.27 -12.85
C PHE A 111 -21.93 -16.93 -13.83
N GLU A 112 -21.41 -17.53 -14.90
CA GLU A 112 -22.24 -18.29 -15.85
C GLU A 112 -23.00 -19.43 -15.18
N LYS A 113 -22.44 -19.99 -14.09
CA LYS A 113 -23.00 -21.12 -13.36
C LYS A 113 -22.85 -20.91 -11.84
N PRO A 114 -23.87 -21.23 -11.02
CA PRO A 114 -23.84 -21.01 -9.58
C PRO A 114 -22.67 -21.67 -8.84
N TYR A 115 -22.19 -22.83 -9.30
CA TYR A 115 -21.07 -23.52 -8.64
C TYR A 115 -19.74 -22.76 -8.77
N MET A 116 -19.56 -21.94 -9.82
CA MET A 116 -18.35 -21.15 -9.99
C MET A 116 -18.25 -20.04 -8.94
N GLU A 117 -19.39 -19.52 -8.48
CA GLU A 117 -19.42 -18.58 -7.36
C GLU A 117 -18.95 -19.26 -6.07
N VAL A 118 -19.46 -20.47 -5.80
CA VAL A 118 -19.08 -21.26 -4.61
C VAL A 118 -17.58 -21.57 -4.63
N GLU A 119 -17.06 -22.01 -5.77
CA GLU A 119 -15.65 -22.32 -5.93
C GLU A 119 -14.76 -21.08 -5.83
N PHE A 120 -15.15 -19.98 -6.49
CA PHE A 120 -14.46 -18.70 -6.38
C PHE A 120 -14.40 -18.22 -4.93
N ARG A 121 -15.52 -18.25 -4.21
CA ARG A 121 -15.57 -17.90 -2.77
C ARG A 121 -14.62 -18.78 -1.97
N ALA A 122 -14.65 -20.10 -2.19
CA ALA A 122 -13.78 -21.04 -1.49
C ALA A 122 -12.29 -20.77 -1.76
N GLN A 123 -11.91 -20.42 -2.99
CA GLN A 123 -10.54 -20.03 -3.34
C GLN A 123 -10.16 -18.67 -2.75
N PHE A 124 -11.07 -17.70 -2.80
CA PHE A 124 -10.86 -16.35 -2.28
C PHE A 124 -10.60 -16.38 -0.77
N PHE A 125 -11.40 -17.12 0.02
CA PHE A 125 -11.19 -17.27 1.46
C PHE A 125 -9.93 -18.07 1.83
N ARG A 126 -9.24 -18.70 0.87
CA ARG A 126 -7.93 -19.33 1.11
C ARG A 126 -6.76 -18.37 0.97
N LEU A 127 -6.98 -17.17 0.41
CA LEU A 127 -5.93 -16.18 0.29
C LEU A 127 -5.35 -15.88 1.67
N PRO A 128 -4.02 -15.68 1.80
CA PRO A 128 -3.36 -15.46 3.09
C PRO A 128 -4.02 -14.37 3.93
N LEU A 129 -4.56 -13.33 3.28
CA LEU A 129 -5.33 -12.28 3.94
C LEU A 129 -6.43 -12.88 4.85
N PHE A 130 -7.19 -13.85 4.38
CA PHE A 130 -8.31 -14.46 5.12
C PHE A 130 -7.90 -15.71 5.91
N GLN A 131 -6.64 -15.84 6.28
CA GLN A 131 -6.23 -16.89 7.21
C GLN A 131 -6.30 -16.37 8.65
N ASN A 132 -6.84 -17.17 9.57
CA ASN A 132 -6.95 -16.83 11.00
C ASN A 132 -5.60 -16.57 11.68
N SER A 133 -4.48 -16.93 11.04
CA SER A 133 -3.13 -16.60 11.48
C SER A 133 -2.81 -15.10 11.40
N PHE A 134 -3.57 -14.32 10.63
CA PHE A 134 -3.38 -12.88 10.51
C PHE A 134 -4.29 -12.11 11.46
N THR A 135 -3.66 -11.24 12.26
CA THR A 135 -4.37 -10.25 13.06
C THR A 135 -4.71 -9.03 12.21
N TYR A 136 -5.93 -8.52 12.37
CA TYR A 136 -6.35 -7.23 11.84
C TYR A 136 -6.44 -6.18 12.93
N SER A 137 -5.94 -4.98 12.64
CA SER A 137 -6.16 -3.80 13.45
C SER A 137 -7.54 -3.21 13.17
N SER A 138 -8.26 -2.77 14.20
CA SER A 138 -9.51 -2.02 14.01
C SER A 138 -9.29 -0.51 13.99
N ASN A 139 -8.15 -0.05 14.51
CA ASN A 139 -7.79 1.37 14.60
C ASN A 139 -6.30 1.57 14.34
N ILE A 140 -5.94 2.79 13.97
CA ILE A 140 -4.55 3.20 13.75
C ILE A 140 -4.28 4.44 14.60
N ILE A 141 -3.19 4.40 15.37
CA ILE A 141 -2.70 5.52 16.17
C ILE A 141 -1.30 5.87 15.67
N PHE A 142 -1.02 7.16 15.52
CA PHE A 142 0.32 7.65 15.22
C PHE A 142 0.94 8.27 16.45
N THR A 143 2.26 8.21 16.54
CA THR A 143 3.01 8.98 17.53
C THR A 143 3.94 9.98 16.83
N LYS A 144 4.43 10.96 17.57
CA LYS A 144 5.58 11.77 17.20
C LYS A 144 6.53 11.87 18.39
N GLY A 145 7.64 11.15 18.34
CA GLY A 145 8.49 10.95 19.52
C GLY A 145 7.69 10.32 20.67
N ASN A 146 7.61 11.03 21.80
CA ASN A 146 6.93 10.55 23.00
C ASN A 146 5.45 10.97 23.11
N GLN A 147 4.89 11.61 22.08
CA GLN A 147 3.51 12.09 22.09
C GLN A 147 2.63 11.27 21.16
N VAL A 148 1.42 10.92 21.63
CA VAL A 148 0.39 10.31 20.78
C VAL A 148 -0.27 11.42 19.95
N GLU A 149 -0.23 11.28 18.63
CA GLU A 149 -0.95 12.16 17.70
C GLU A 149 -2.20 11.44 17.20
N GLN A 150 -3.37 12.04 17.42
CA GLN A 150 -4.61 11.60 16.76
C GLN A 150 -4.74 12.18 15.33
N ASN A 151 -3.79 13.02 14.91
CA ASN A 151 -3.80 13.61 13.59
C ASN A 151 -3.30 12.60 12.54
N ASN A 152 -4.24 11.84 11.98
CA ASN A 152 -3.97 10.83 10.98
C ASN A 152 -3.85 11.41 9.55
N THR A 153 -3.85 12.74 9.39
CA THR A 153 -3.84 13.41 8.08
C THR A 153 -2.69 12.95 7.18
N PRO A 154 -1.43 12.78 7.65
CA PRO A 154 -0.34 12.34 6.77
C PRO A 154 -0.59 10.95 6.17
N PHE A 155 -1.14 10.01 6.95
CA PHE A 155 -1.49 8.67 6.47
C PHE A 155 -2.61 8.72 5.44
N PHE A 156 -3.71 9.43 5.73
CA PHE A 156 -4.81 9.56 4.79
C PHE A 156 -4.42 10.33 3.53
N THR A 157 -3.49 11.29 3.65
CA THR A 157 -2.92 11.99 2.50
C THR A 157 -2.11 11.04 1.61
N SER A 158 -1.27 10.18 2.21
CA SER A 158 -0.54 9.14 1.46
C SER A 158 -1.48 8.14 0.80
N LEU A 159 -2.49 7.65 1.52
CA LEU A 159 -3.49 6.73 0.95
C LEU A 159 -4.26 7.39 -0.20
N ASN A 160 -4.69 8.64 -0.03
CA ASN A 160 -5.36 9.40 -1.08
C ASN A 160 -4.45 9.64 -2.29
N GLY A 161 -3.15 9.91 -2.09
CA GLY A 161 -2.19 10.05 -3.18
C GLY A 161 -2.10 8.78 -4.02
N VAL A 162 -2.02 7.63 -3.35
CA VAL A 162 -1.98 6.31 -3.98
C VAL A 162 -3.28 6.00 -4.75
N LEU A 163 -4.45 6.35 -4.18
CA LEU A 163 -5.76 6.20 -4.83
C LEU A 163 -5.93 7.11 -6.05
N LYS A 164 -5.54 8.39 -5.95
CA LYS A 164 -5.60 9.32 -7.08
C LYS A 164 -4.71 8.85 -8.22
N ARG A 165 -3.56 8.29 -7.88
CA ARG A 165 -2.62 7.79 -8.88
C ARG A 165 -3.17 6.59 -9.65
N SER A 166 -3.90 5.66 -9.02
CA SER A 166 -4.49 4.54 -9.79
C SER A 166 -5.54 4.99 -10.78
N ILE A 167 -6.33 6.01 -10.46
CA ILE A 167 -7.31 6.56 -11.41
C ILE A 167 -6.57 7.06 -12.67
N ILE A 168 -5.44 7.75 -12.47
CA ILE A 168 -4.59 8.23 -13.57
C ILE A 168 -3.95 7.06 -14.34
N GLU A 169 -3.39 6.06 -13.67
CA GLU A 169 -2.79 4.91 -14.34
C GLU A 169 -3.82 4.08 -15.10
N TRP A 170 -5.01 3.87 -14.52
CA TRP A 170 -6.12 3.23 -15.21
C TRP A 170 -6.53 3.97 -16.48
N SER A 171 -6.58 5.32 -16.45
CA SER A 171 -6.88 6.12 -17.64
C SER A 171 -5.84 5.99 -18.76
N LYS A 172 -4.61 5.55 -18.44
CA LYS A 172 -3.55 5.27 -19.43
C LYS A 172 -3.54 3.82 -19.89
N SER A 173 -4.07 2.92 -19.08
CA SER A 173 -4.08 1.48 -19.35
C SER A 173 -4.91 1.13 -20.59
N ASN A 174 -4.52 0.07 -21.29
CA ASN A 174 -5.26 -0.41 -22.43
C ASN A 174 -6.53 -1.12 -21.92
N GLN A 175 -7.69 -0.45 -22.02
CA GLN A 175 -8.98 -0.87 -21.43
C GLN A 175 -9.50 -2.27 -21.83
N LYS A 176 -8.76 -2.99 -22.68
CA LYS A 176 -9.06 -4.35 -23.14
C LYS A 176 -8.59 -5.44 -22.17
N THR A 177 -7.69 -5.14 -21.23
CA THR A 177 -7.23 -6.08 -20.21
C THR A 177 -7.87 -5.77 -18.87
N ARG A 178 -8.23 -6.81 -18.11
CA ARG A 178 -8.69 -6.65 -16.73
C ARG A 178 -7.51 -6.19 -15.88
N SER A 179 -7.66 -5.08 -15.18
CA SER A 179 -6.61 -4.53 -14.32
C SER A 179 -7.03 -4.53 -12.85
N ILE A 180 -6.12 -4.92 -11.96
CA ILE A 180 -6.26 -4.84 -10.51
C ILE A 180 -5.27 -3.81 -10.00
N PHE A 181 -5.72 -2.89 -9.15
CA PHE A 181 -4.86 -1.91 -8.48
C PHE A 181 -4.76 -2.24 -7.00
N LEU A 182 -3.53 -2.45 -6.52
CA LEU A 182 -3.19 -2.70 -5.14
C LEU A 182 -2.47 -1.49 -4.56
N TYR A 183 -2.94 -1.03 -3.42
CA TYR A 183 -2.46 0.17 -2.74
C TYR A 183 -1.65 -0.25 -1.52
N VAL A 184 -0.37 0.12 -1.49
CA VAL A 184 0.53 -0.30 -0.41
C VAL A 184 1.23 0.93 0.17
N VAL A 185 1.17 1.07 1.48
CA VAL A 185 2.00 2.06 2.21
C VAL A 185 2.98 1.27 3.06
N ILE A 186 4.28 1.49 2.84
CA ILE A 186 5.36 0.78 3.55
C ILE A 186 6.01 1.75 4.53
N TYR A 187 6.08 1.33 5.79
CA TYR A 187 6.73 2.08 6.85
C TYR A 187 8.07 1.43 7.22
N ASP A 188 9.17 2.19 7.13
CA ASP A 188 10.47 1.82 7.71
C ASP A 188 10.53 2.29 9.17
N GLY A 189 10.31 1.37 10.11
CA GLY A 189 10.37 1.64 11.54
C GLY A 189 9.76 0.54 12.39
N TYR A 190 9.34 0.92 13.60
CA TYR A 190 8.77 -0.01 14.58
C TYR A 190 7.25 -0.06 14.46
N LEU A 191 6.73 -1.26 14.31
CA LEU A 191 5.32 -1.56 14.42
C LEU A 191 5.04 -2.09 15.82
N LEU A 192 4.19 -1.40 16.57
CA LEU A 192 3.78 -1.84 17.90
C LEU A 192 2.34 -2.36 17.83
N LYS A 193 2.13 -3.56 18.35
CA LYS A 193 0.81 -4.13 18.59
C LYS A 193 0.52 -4.02 20.08
N LEU A 194 -0.59 -3.37 20.43
CA LEU A 194 -1.11 -3.45 21.79
C LEU A 194 -1.75 -4.83 21.97
N THR A 195 -1.20 -5.62 22.90
CA THR A 195 -1.82 -6.84 23.42
C THR A 195 -2.42 -6.50 24.77
N GLN A 196 -3.67 -6.89 25.02
CA GLN A 196 -4.20 -6.92 26.37
C GLN A 196 -3.57 -8.14 27.05
N ASP A 197 -2.82 -7.90 28.13
CA ASP A 197 -2.46 -8.95 29.09
C ASP A 197 -3.70 -9.37 29.90
#